data_AF-A0AAD1HCG2-F1
#
_entry.id   AF-A0AAD1HCG2-F1
#
_cell.length_a   1.000
_cell.length_b   1.000
_cell.length_c   1.000
_cell.angle_alpha   90.00
_cell.angle_beta   90.00
_cell.angle_gamma   90.00
#
_symmetry.space_group_name_H-M   'P 1'
#
loop_
_entity.id
_entity.type
_entity.pdbx_description
1 polymer ?
#
loop_
_entity_poly.entity_id
_entity_poly.type
_entity_poly.pdbx_seq_one_letter_code
_entity_poly.pdbx_strand_id
1 'polypeptide(L)'
;MQLTPRYYASQVRKTAETLGVPLPTALVEQLDHADQLVHTAETMLRGAGDLNDAVLDAVEAGRDFRTDKAVQRLALERMLANQGHGIGDAARQRSMRQKRAALVEHADAVLDEWDAALEPHTAALTAAVAALPVDNLDNVQAVITRGPDAVQHWTNARRSIAMWTAATQGFAAFADAARIDHRENPAQVLTDAAAATLEPARQTARLEGSPHVDAWILARHGIPLSLPTITEFHTRVATFDAHWETAEQFDDERREQHATI
;
A
#
# COMPACT_ATOMS: atom_id res chain seq x y z
N MET A 1 0.58 4.54 -15.04
CA MET A 1 -0.44 3.49 -14.85
C MET A 1 -1.12 3.74 -13.51
N GLN A 2 -2.40 4.13 -13.48
CA GLN A 2 -3.12 4.31 -12.20
C GLN A 2 -3.47 2.93 -11.64
N LEU A 3 -2.94 2.59 -10.48
CA LEU A 3 -3.27 1.36 -9.77
C LEU A 3 -4.74 1.42 -9.31
N THR A 4 -5.41 0.26 -9.26
CA THR A 4 -6.84 0.20 -8.94
C THR A 4 -7.07 -0.14 -7.46
N PRO A 5 -8.22 0.20 -6.85
CA PRO A 5 -8.55 -0.20 -5.48
C PRO A 5 -8.47 -1.72 -5.23
N ARG A 6 -8.64 -2.53 -6.28
CA ARG A 6 -8.42 -3.99 -6.21
C ARG A 6 -6.96 -4.34 -5.94
N TYR A 7 -6.03 -3.65 -6.57
CA TYR A 7 -4.59 -3.82 -6.33
C TYR A 7 -4.25 -3.42 -4.88
N TYR A 8 -4.75 -2.29 -4.39
CA TYR A 8 -4.50 -1.83 -3.03
C TYR A 8 -5.00 -2.85 -1.99
N ALA A 9 -6.23 -3.37 -2.14
CA ALA A 9 -6.76 -4.39 -1.24
C ALA A 9 -5.91 -5.68 -1.25
N SER A 10 -5.42 -6.10 -2.42
CA SER A 10 -4.52 -7.26 -2.52
C SER A 10 -3.17 -7.00 -1.85
N GLN A 11 -2.63 -5.80 -2.00
CA GLN A 11 -1.36 -5.42 -1.38
C GLN A 11 -1.49 -5.39 0.14
N VAL A 12 -2.56 -4.81 0.67
CA VAL A 12 -2.83 -4.76 2.13
C VAL A 12 -2.96 -6.18 2.72
N ARG A 13 -3.70 -7.08 2.05
CA ARG A 13 -3.79 -8.49 2.47
C ARG A 13 -2.42 -9.18 2.49
N LYS A 14 -1.63 -9.01 1.42
CA LYS A 14 -0.29 -9.59 1.33
C LYS A 14 0.65 -9.03 2.41
N THR A 15 0.59 -7.73 2.69
CA THR A 15 1.39 -7.11 3.76
C THR A 15 1.00 -7.67 5.13
N ALA A 16 -0.30 -7.76 5.44
CA ALA A 16 -0.80 -8.37 6.67
C ALA A 16 -0.30 -9.82 6.85
N GLU A 17 -0.39 -10.64 5.80
CA GLU A 17 0.14 -12.00 5.80
C GLU A 17 1.67 -12.04 6.03
N THR A 18 2.41 -11.13 5.40
CA THR A 18 3.87 -11.07 5.51
C THR A 18 4.32 -10.68 6.91
N LEU A 19 3.63 -9.70 7.52
CA LEU A 19 3.89 -9.23 8.89
C LEU A 19 3.35 -10.20 9.94
N GLY A 20 2.45 -11.12 9.57
CA GLY A 20 1.78 -12.02 10.50
C GLY A 20 0.73 -11.33 11.37
N VAL A 21 0.22 -10.17 10.94
CA VAL A 21 -0.80 -9.39 11.65
C VAL A 21 -2.13 -9.56 10.91
N PRO A 22 -3.16 -10.18 11.52
CA PRO A 22 -4.44 -10.35 10.86
C PRO A 22 -5.11 -9.00 10.62
N LEU A 23 -5.77 -8.85 9.46
CA LEU A 23 -6.58 -7.66 9.21
C LEU A 23 -7.85 -7.67 10.10
N PRO A 24 -8.38 -6.49 10.47
CA PRO A 24 -9.66 -6.39 11.17
C PRO A 24 -10.77 -7.12 10.41
N THR A 25 -11.57 -7.92 11.12
CA THR A 25 -12.68 -8.69 10.54
C THR A 25 -13.62 -7.82 9.73
N ALA A 26 -13.95 -6.62 10.23
CA ALA A 26 -14.80 -5.65 9.55
C ALA A 26 -14.24 -5.23 8.18
N LEU A 27 -12.93 -4.97 8.09
CA LEU A 27 -12.27 -4.64 6.82
C LEU A 27 -12.36 -5.82 5.84
N VAL A 28 -12.08 -7.04 6.31
CA VAL A 28 -12.15 -8.25 5.47
C VAL A 28 -13.55 -8.44 4.91
N GLU A 29 -14.58 -8.37 5.76
CA GLU A 29 -15.98 -8.49 5.37
C GLU A 29 -16.41 -7.42 4.35
N GLN A 30 -16.02 -6.16 4.56
CA GLN A 30 -16.33 -5.08 3.61
C GLN A 30 -15.67 -5.30 2.24
N LEU A 31 -14.40 -5.76 2.22
CA LEU A 31 -13.69 -6.06 0.98
C LEU A 31 -14.32 -7.26 0.24
N ASP A 32 -14.69 -8.31 0.96
CA ASP A 32 -15.31 -9.51 0.40
C ASP A 32 -16.71 -9.22 -0.10
N HIS A 33 -17.50 -8.42 0.62
CA HIS A 33 -18.79 -7.94 0.15
C HIS A 33 -18.66 -7.14 -1.17
N ALA A 34 -17.64 -6.29 -1.29
CA ALA A 34 -17.39 -5.56 -2.52
C ALA A 34 -16.99 -6.48 -3.70
N ASP A 35 -16.27 -7.58 -3.45
CA ASP A 35 -15.98 -8.60 -4.46
C ASP A 35 -17.22 -9.40 -4.85
N GLN A 36 -18.04 -9.77 -3.87
CA GLN A 36 -19.28 -10.50 -4.08
C GLN A 36 -20.27 -9.71 -4.95
N LEU A 37 -20.29 -8.38 -4.84
CA LEU A 37 -21.11 -7.51 -5.70
C LEU A 37 -20.74 -7.68 -7.18
N VAL A 38 -19.44 -7.68 -7.51
CA VAL A 38 -18.97 -7.86 -8.89
C VAL A 38 -19.28 -9.27 -9.37
N HIS A 39 -19.00 -10.27 -8.54
CA HIS A 39 -19.26 -11.67 -8.88
C HIS A 39 -20.76 -11.93 -9.15
N THR A 40 -21.64 -11.36 -8.33
CA THR A 40 -23.09 -11.47 -8.50
C THR A 40 -23.52 -10.81 -9.81
N ALA A 41 -23.05 -9.59 -10.10
CA ALA A 41 -23.36 -8.90 -11.34
C ALA A 41 -22.86 -9.66 -12.58
N GLU A 42 -21.65 -10.21 -12.54
CA GLU A 42 -21.10 -11.03 -13.63
C GLU A 42 -21.87 -12.34 -13.83
N THR A 43 -22.33 -12.97 -12.75
CA THR A 43 -23.15 -14.19 -12.82
C THR A 43 -24.52 -13.91 -13.40
N MET A 44 -25.16 -12.79 -13.03
CA MET A 44 -26.43 -12.35 -13.65
C MET A 44 -26.28 -12.15 -15.15
N LEU A 45 -25.13 -11.65 -15.61
CA LEU A 45 -24.86 -11.43 -17.03
C LEU A 45 -24.58 -12.71 -17.81
N ARG A 46 -23.92 -13.71 -17.19
CA ARG A 46 -23.71 -15.03 -17.80
C ARG A 46 -25.01 -15.85 -17.88
N GLY A 47 -25.99 -15.53 -17.04
CA GLY A 47 -27.32 -16.14 -17.04
C GLY A 47 -28.25 -15.66 -18.16
N ALA A 48 -27.85 -14.63 -18.92
CA ALA A 48 -28.55 -14.20 -20.12
C ALA A 48 -28.40 -15.29 -21.19
N GLY A 49 -29.24 -16.33 -21.10
CA GLY A 49 -29.37 -17.38 -22.11
C GLY A 49 -29.70 -16.80 -23.48
N ASP A 50 -29.68 -17.64 -24.51
CA ASP A 50 -29.96 -17.15 -25.86
C ASP A 50 -31.42 -16.70 -25.96
N LEU A 51 -31.64 -15.39 -25.85
CA LEU A 51 -32.95 -14.77 -26.03
C LEU A 51 -33.56 -15.17 -27.37
N ASN A 52 -32.75 -15.40 -28.40
CA ASN A 52 -33.25 -15.82 -29.70
C ASN A 52 -33.86 -17.22 -29.63
N ASP A 53 -33.18 -18.17 -28.98
CA ASP A 53 -33.69 -19.53 -28.80
C ASP A 53 -34.98 -19.53 -27.98
N ALA A 54 -35.04 -18.76 -26.89
CA ALA A 54 -36.25 -18.66 -26.07
C ALA A 54 -37.45 -18.04 -26.83
N VAL A 55 -37.20 -17.12 -27.76
CA VAL A 55 -38.24 -16.56 -28.64
C VAL A 55 -38.70 -17.62 -29.64
N LEU A 56 -37.78 -18.38 -30.25
CA LEU A 56 -38.11 -19.45 -31.18
C LEU A 56 -38.90 -20.57 -30.48
N ASP A 57 -38.48 -21.01 -29.29
CA ASP A 57 -39.20 -21.99 -28.45
C ASP A 57 -40.63 -21.53 -28.10
N ALA A 58 -40.82 -20.24 -27.85
CA ALA A 58 -42.16 -19.68 -27.60
C ALA A 58 -43.03 -19.76 -28.86
N VAL A 59 -42.49 -19.40 -30.02
CA VAL A 59 -43.19 -19.45 -31.32
C VAL A 59 -43.53 -20.88 -31.71
N GLU A 60 -42.58 -21.81 -31.59
CA GLU A 60 -42.78 -23.24 -31.90
C GLU A 60 -43.85 -23.87 -31.00
N ALA A 61 -43.90 -23.49 -29.73
CA ALA A 61 -44.92 -23.93 -28.78
C ALA A 61 -46.27 -23.20 -28.93
N GLY A 62 -46.41 -22.26 -29.88
CA GLY A 62 -47.63 -21.47 -30.09
C GLY A 62 -47.94 -20.47 -28.97
N ARG A 63 -46.95 -20.11 -28.15
CA ARG A 63 -47.07 -19.09 -27.09
C ARG A 63 -46.76 -17.70 -27.67
N ASP A 64 -47.42 -16.66 -27.15
CA ASP A 64 -47.07 -15.28 -27.51
C ASP A 64 -45.79 -14.85 -26.79
N PHE A 65 -44.69 -14.78 -27.54
CA PHE A 65 -43.38 -14.36 -27.04
C PHE A 65 -43.39 -12.97 -26.37
N ARG A 66 -44.36 -12.09 -26.68
CA ARG A 66 -44.47 -10.77 -26.05
C ARG A 66 -44.91 -10.82 -24.59
N THR A 67 -45.66 -11.86 -24.23
CA THR A 67 -46.20 -12.06 -22.87
C THR A 67 -45.55 -13.23 -22.14
N ASP A 68 -44.74 -14.04 -22.84
CA ASP A 68 -43.99 -15.14 -22.25
C ASP A 68 -42.99 -14.65 -21.20
N LYS A 69 -43.10 -15.20 -19.98
CA LYS A 69 -42.29 -14.77 -18.83
C LYS A 69 -40.81 -15.11 -18.98
N ALA A 70 -40.46 -16.19 -19.66
CA ALA A 70 -39.07 -16.55 -19.90
C ALA A 70 -38.42 -15.58 -20.90
N VAL A 71 -39.14 -15.25 -21.98
CA VAL A 71 -38.71 -14.25 -22.98
C VAL A 71 -38.59 -12.86 -22.35
N GLN A 72 -39.59 -12.42 -21.57
CA GLN A 72 -39.56 -11.12 -20.86
C GLN A 72 -38.37 -11.02 -19.90
N ARG A 73 -38.08 -12.10 -19.15
CA ARG A 73 -36.93 -12.16 -18.24
C ARG A 73 -35.61 -12.05 -18.99
N LEU A 74 -35.40 -12.84 -20.04
CA LEU A 74 -34.17 -12.83 -20.84
C LEU A 74 -33.98 -11.50 -21.59
N ALA A 75 -35.07 -10.88 -22.06
CA ALA A 75 -35.03 -9.56 -22.69
C ALA A 75 -34.61 -8.47 -21.69
N LEU A 76 -35.13 -8.52 -20.45
CA LEU A 76 -34.73 -7.62 -19.37
C LEU A 76 -33.26 -7.83 -18.99
N GLU A 77 -32.81 -9.08 -18.81
CA GLU A 77 -31.41 -9.41 -18.51
C GLU A 77 -30.46 -8.89 -19.60
N ARG A 78 -30.82 -9.09 -20.88
CA ARG A 78 -30.04 -8.59 -22.02
C ARG A 78 -30.06 -7.06 -22.13
N MET A 79 -31.16 -6.39 -21.75
CA MET A 79 -31.24 -4.93 -21.69
C MET A 79 -30.34 -4.37 -20.58
N LEU A 80 -30.37 -4.98 -19.38
CA LEU A 80 -29.50 -4.61 -18.26
C LEU A 80 -28.01 -4.86 -18.56
N ALA A 81 -27.72 -5.85 -19.41
CA ALA A 81 -26.38 -6.14 -19.92
C ALA A 81 -25.88 -5.13 -20.95
N ASN A 82 -26.72 -4.73 -21.91
CA ASN A 82 -26.31 -4.00 -23.11
C ASN A 82 -26.46 -2.47 -23.03
N GLN A 83 -27.08 -1.90 -22.00
CA GLN A 83 -27.18 -0.45 -21.87
C GLN A 83 -25.85 0.20 -21.49
N GLY A 84 -25.14 0.77 -22.49
CA GLY A 84 -24.11 1.83 -22.38
C GLY A 84 -22.91 1.55 -21.48
N HIS A 85 -23.15 1.42 -20.17
CA HIS A 85 -22.27 0.92 -19.12
C HIS A 85 -23.10 -0.06 -18.29
N GLY A 86 -23.21 -1.31 -18.76
CA GLY A 86 -24.13 -2.31 -18.21
C GLY A 86 -23.93 -2.55 -16.71
N ILE A 87 -24.84 -3.33 -16.11
CA ILE A 87 -24.83 -3.59 -14.65
C ILE A 87 -23.46 -4.10 -14.12
N GLY A 88 -22.67 -4.78 -14.97
CA GLY A 88 -21.31 -5.21 -14.66
C GLY A 88 -20.32 -4.05 -14.45
N ASP A 89 -20.35 -3.04 -15.30
CA ASP A 89 -19.48 -1.85 -15.15
C ASP A 89 -19.90 -1.01 -13.94
N ALA A 90 -21.20 -0.85 -13.72
CA ALA A 90 -21.73 -0.18 -12.53
C ALA A 90 -21.33 -0.92 -11.23
N ALA A 91 -21.41 -2.25 -11.23
CA ALA A 91 -20.98 -3.09 -10.11
C ALA A 91 -19.47 -2.97 -9.87
N ARG A 92 -18.64 -2.97 -10.92
CA ARG A 92 -17.18 -2.76 -10.82
C ARG A 92 -16.85 -1.40 -10.22
N GLN A 93 -17.46 -0.32 -10.72
CA GLN A 93 -17.24 1.02 -10.16
C GLN A 93 -17.70 1.12 -8.71
N ARG A 94 -18.85 0.53 -8.36
CA ARG A 94 -19.36 0.53 -6.99
C ARG A 94 -18.46 -0.29 -6.06
N SER A 95 -17.99 -1.45 -6.49
CA SER A 95 -17.02 -2.28 -5.77
C SER A 95 -15.71 -1.52 -5.54
N MET A 96 -15.16 -0.86 -6.55
CA MET A 96 -13.95 -0.03 -6.42
C MET A 96 -14.14 1.09 -5.39
N ARG A 97 -15.30 1.77 -5.39
CA ARG A 97 -15.62 2.80 -4.38
C ARG A 97 -15.72 2.21 -2.98
N GLN A 98 -16.37 1.06 -2.81
CA GLN A 98 -16.53 0.38 -1.53
C GLN A 98 -15.18 -0.07 -0.96
N LYS A 99 -14.32 -0.71 -1.77
CA LYS A 99 -12.97 -1.11 -1.36
C LYS A 99 -12.13 0.07 -0.92
N ARG A 100 -12.17 1.16 -1.69
CA ARG A 100 -11.44 2.38 -1.34
C ARG A 100 -11.92 2.95 0.00
N ALA A 101 -13.23 3.05 0.20
CA ALA A 101 -13.80 3.56 1.46
C ALA A 101 -13.39 2.70 2.66
N ALA A 102 -13.51 1.38 2.53
CA ALA A 102 -13.10 0.42 3.56
C ALA A 102 -11.62 0.55 3.93
N LEU A 103 -10.74 0.64 2.92
CA LEU A 103 -9.30 0.83 3.14
C LEU A 103 -9.02 2.14 3.89
N VAL A 104 -9.69 3.23 3.54
CA VAL A 104 -9.51 4.53 4.21
C VAL A 104 -10.04 4.51 5.64
N GLU A 105 -11.22 3.91 5.85
CA GLU A 105 -11.86 3.79 7.16
C GLU A 105 -10.99 3.03 8.18
N HIS A 106 -10.29 1.99 7.72
CA HIS A 106 -9.49 1.12 8.59
C HIS A 106 -7.98 1.39 8.53
N ALA A 107 -7.52 2.40 7.77
CA ALA A 107 -6.10 2.62 7.51
C ALA A 107 -5.28 2.81 8.79
N ASP A 108 -5.67 3.78 9.63
CA ASP A 108 -4.88 4.15 10.82
C ASP A 108 -4.79 3.00 11.82
N ALA A 109 -5.91 2.33 12.11
CA ALA A 109 -5.92 1.18 13.02
C ALA A 109 -5.04 0.02 12.54
N VAL A 110 -5.04 -0.27 11.23
CA VAL A 110 -4.18 -1.33 10.66
C VAL A 110 -2.70 -0.93 10.71
N LEU A 111 -2.40 0.33 10.39
CA LEU A 111 -1.02 0.84 10.40
C LEU A 111 -0.43 0.88 11.81
N ASP A 112 -1.23 1.24 12.82
CA ASP A 112 -0.83 1.17 14.25
C ASP A 112 -0.45 -0.26 14.66
N GLU A 113 -1.28 -1.24 14.30
CA GLU A 113 -0.97 -2.65 14.61
C GLU A 113 0.27 -3.15 13.87
N TRP A 114 0.49 -2.69 12.63
CA TRP A 114 1.68 -3.03 11.86
C TRP A 114 2.94 -2.38 12.44
N ASP A 115 2.88 -1.14 12.91
CA ASP A 115 4.02 -0.49 13.58
C ASP A 115 4.45 -1.27 14.83
N ALA A 116 3.48 -1.64 15.68
CA ALA A 116 3.75 -2.46 16.86
C ALA A 116 4.40 -3.82 16.49
N ALA A 117 3.94 -4.45 15.41
CA ALA A 117 4.53 -5.70 14.92
C ALA A 117 5.95 -5.54 14.34
N LEU A 118 6.34 -4.32 13.93
CA LEU A 118 7.67 -4.02 13.41
C LEU A 118 8.69 -3.73 14.52
N GLU A 119 8.27 -3.45 15.76
CA GLU A 119 9.17 -3.14 16.88
C GLU A 119 10.30 -4.19 17.05
N PRO A 120 10.03 -5.52 17.06
CA PRO A 120 11.09 -6.52 17.15
C PRO A 120 12.03 -6.50 15.94
N HIS A 121 11.52 -6.11 14.76
CA HIS A 121 12.30 -6.02 13.54
C HIS A 121 13.24 -4.82 13.55
N THR A 122 12.79 -3.67 14.07
CA THR A 122 13.62 -2.49 14.34
C THR A 122 14.72 -2.82 15.34
N ALA A 123 14.38 -3.47 16.46
CA ALA A 123 15.37 -3.90 17.45
C ALA A 123 16.44 -4.83 16.85
N ALA A 124 16.02 -5.76 15.97
CA ALA A 124 16.95 -6.64 15.27
C ALA A 124 17.89 -5.92 14.29
N LEU A 125 17.43 -4.85 13.63
CA LEU A 125 18.29 -4.00 12.78
C LEU A 125 19.33 -3.28 13.64
N THR A 126 18.92 -2.65 14.73
CA THR A 126 19.84 -1.98 15.67
C THR A 126 20.86 -2.95 16.24
N ALA A 127 20.43 -4.15 16.66
CA ALA A 127 21.33 -5.19 17.15
C ALA A 127 22.32 -5.65 16.07
N ALA A 128 21.86 -5.76 14.81
CA ALA A 128 22.73 -6.13 13.70
C ALA A 128 23.77 -5.03 13.39
N VAL A 129 23.40 -3.75 13.44
CA VAL A 129 24.35 -2.62 13.28
C VAL A 129 25.44 -2.69 14.35
N ALA A 130 25.09 -2.97 15.61
CA ALA A 130 26.06 -3.08 16.69
C ALA A 130 26.99 -4.30 16.54
N ALA A 131 26.48 -5.42 16.02
CA ALA A 131 27.22 -6.67 15.89
C ALA A 131 28.00 -6.82 14.58
N LEU A 132 27.62 -6.09 13.53
CA LEU A 132 28.17 -6.22 12.19
C LEU A 132 28.92 -4.95 11.79
N PRO A 133 30.27 -4.94 11.83
CA PRO A 133 31.05 -3.90 11.19
C PRO A 133 31.11 -4.15 9.66
N VAL A 134 29.94 -4.19 9.01
CA VAL A 134 29.79 -4.14 7.55
C VAL A 134 28.78 -3.07 7.19
N ASP A 135 29.18 -2.19 6.29
CA ASP A 135 28.31 -1.13 5.78
C ASP A 135 27.25 -1.70 4.82
N ASN A 136 27.64 -2.70 4.03
CA ASN A 136 26.81 -3.32 3.00
C ASN A 136 26.50 -4.78 3.35
N LEU A 137 25.20 -5.09 3.53
CA LEU A 137 24.69 -6.44 3.79
C LEU A 137 24.78 -7.37 2.57
N ASP A 138 25.06 -6.89 1.37
CA ASP A 138 25.24 -7.75 0.20
C ASP A 138 26.62 -8.43 0.17
N ASN A 139 27.56 -8.01 1.03
CA ASN A 139 28.86 -8.67 1.17
C ASN A 139 28.77 -9.92 2.08
N VAL A 140 28.06 -10.93 1.59
CA VAL A 140 27.81 -12.19 2.33
C VAL A 140 29.11 -12.88 2.76
N GLN A 141 30.15 -12.83 1.92
CA GLN A 141 31.43 -13.50 2.23
C GLN A 141 32.14 -12.88 3.44
N ALA A 142 32.09 -11.55 3.58
CA ALA A 142 32.66 -10.85 4.74
C ALA A 142 31.91 -11.21 6.04
N VAL A 143 30.59 -11.44 5.96
CA VAL A 143 29.78 -11.88 7.09
C VAL A 143 30.12 -13.33 7.47
N ILE A 144 30.15 -14.25 6.50
CA ILE A 144 30.43 -15.68 6.73
C ILE A 144 31.79 -15.86 7.42
N THR A 145 32.80 -15.11 6.98
CA THR A 145 34.18 -15.21 7.53
C THR A 145 34.24 -14.85 9.01
N ARG A 146 33.27 -14.09 9.54
CA ARG A 146 33.21 -13.70 10.95
C ARG A 146 32.52 -14.72 11.86
N GLY A 147 31.98 -15.79 11.28
CA GLY A 147 31.42 -16.91 12.03
C GLY A 147 29.89 -16.86 12.18
N PRO A 148 29.33 -17.88 12.86
CA PRO A 148 27.89 -18.15 12.88
C PRO A 148 27.06 -17.04 13.53
N ASP A 149 27.55 -16.38 14.58
CA ASP A 149 26.82 -15.30 15.24
C ASP A 149 26.61 -14.10 14.32
N ALA A 150 27.63 -13.74 13.53
CA ALA A 150 27.52 -12.69 12.51
C ALA A 150 26.51 -13.07 11.42
N VAL A 151 26.49 -14.33 10.99
CA VAL A 151 25.50 -14.84 10.03
C VAL A 151 24.08 -14.74 10.60
N GLN A 152 23.88 -14.99 11.89
CA GLN A 152 22.57 -14.87 12.53
C GLN A 152 22.09 -13.41 12.55
N HIS A 153 22.95 -12.46 12.95
CA HIS A 153 22.61 -11.03 12.91
C HIS A 153 22.31 -10.54 11.49
N TRP A 154 23.10 -10.99 10.51
CA TRP A 154 22.87 -10.66 9.11
C TRP A 154 21.55 -11.20 8.59
N THR A 155 21.23 -12.46 8.90
CA THR A 155 19.96 -13.10 8.51
C THR A 155 18.77 -12.36 9.12
N ASN A 156 18.88 -12.01 10.41
CA ASN A 156 17.84 -11.23 11.11
C ASN A 156 17.66 -9.85 10.48
N ALA A 157 18.75 -9.14 10.16
CA ALA A 157 18.69 -7.85 9.49
C ALA A 157 18.01 -7.94 8.12
N ARG A 158 18.39 -8.92 7.28
CA ARG A 158 17.76 -9.14 5.97
C ARG A 158 16.27 -9.41 6.10
N ARG A 159 15.87 -10.22 7.08
CA ARG A 159 14.45 -10.47 7.37
C ARG A 159 13.75 -9.18 7.79
N SER A 160 14.32 -8.39 8.69
CA SER A 160 13.75 -7.13 9.14
C SER A 160 13.60 -6.11 8.02
N ILE A 161 14.57 -6.00 7.10
CA ILE A 161 14.47 -5.15 5.90
C ILE A 161 13.29 -5.58 5.04
N ALA A 162 13.09 -6.90 4.85
CA ALA A 162 11.96 -7.40 4.08
C ALA A 162 10.61 -7.07 4.75
N MET A 163 10.53 -7.13 6.08
CA MET A 163 9.32 -6.75 6.83
C MET A 163 9.02 -5.25 6.69
N TRP A 164 10.01 -4.39 6.88
CA TRP A 164 9.88 -2.95 6.65
C TRP A 164 9.52 -2.60 5.20
N THR A 165 10.08 -3.34 4.23
CA THR A 165 9.73 -3.17 2.81
C THR A 165 8.27 -3.57 2.54
N ALA A 166 7.79 -4.66 3.15
CA ALA A 166 6.40 -5.08 3.01
C ALA A 166 5.44 -4.06 3.65
N ALA A 167 5.81 -3.52 4.82
CA ALA A 167 5.04 -2.51 5.53
C ALA A 167 4.93 -1.20 4.74
N THR A 168 6.05 -0.69 4.18
CA THR A 168 6.03 0.53 3.35
C THR A 168 5.19 0.37 2.08
N GLN A 169 5.20 -0.81 1.46
CA GLN A 169 4.31 -1.09 0.32
C GLN A 169 2.83 -1.16 0.73
N GLY A 170 2.53 -1.68 1.92
CA GLY A 170 1.19 -1.69 2.48
C GLY A 170 0.71 -0.27 2.82
N PHE A 171 1.57 0.55 3.44
CA PHE A 171 1.33 1.96 3.67
C PHE A 171 1.03 2.71 2.36
N ALA A 172 1.85 2.50 1.31
CA ALA A 172 1.62 3.12 0.00
C ALA A 172 0.23 2.76 -0.58
N ALA A 173 -0.24 1.52 -0.36
CA ALA A 173 -1.58 1.10 -0.78
C ALA A 173 -2.69 1.84 -0.02
N PHE A 174 -2.53 2.08 1.29
CA PHE A 174 -3.45 2.90 2.08
C PHE A 174 -3.40 4.37 1.65
N ALA A 175 -2.21 4.94 1.47
CA ALA A 175 -2.02 6.32 1.01
C ALA A 175 -2.65 6.54 -0.38
N ASP A 176 -2.43 5.64 -1.34
CA ASP A 176 -3.04 5.69 -2.66
C ASP A 176 -4.58 5.55 -2.58
N ALA A 177 -5.09 4.69 -1.70
CA ALA A 177 -6.53 4.57 -1.42
C ALA A 177 -7.10 5.87 -0.81
N ALA A 178 -6.32 6.58 0.01
CA ALA A 178 -6.65 7.87 0.58
C ALA A 178 -6.42 9.07 -0.38
N ARG A 179 -5.75 8.88 -1.54
CA ARG A 179 -5.26 9.95 -2.44
C ARG A 179 -4.24 10.87 -1.77
N ILE A 180 -3.33 10.29 -1.01
CA ILE A 180 -2.25 11.00 -0.34
C ILE A 180 -0.96 10.73 -1.12
N ASP A 181 -0.29 11.80 -1.52
CA ASP A 181 1.02 11.69 -2.14
C ASP A 181 2.07 11.44 -1.06
N HIS A 182 2.77 10.32 -1.20
CA HIS A 182 3.84 9.89 -0.31
C HIS A 182 5.20 9.82 -1.02
N ARG A 183 5.23 10.08 -2.33
CA ARG A 183 6.42 9.83 -3.17
C ARG A 183 7.47 10.91 -3.06
N GLU A 184 7.05 12.13 -2.72
CA GLU A 184 7.95 13.25 -2.47
C GLU A 184 8.66 13.12 -1.11
N ASN A 185 8.05 12.38 -0.17
CA ASN A 185 8.51 12.23 1.20
C ASN A 185 8.64 10.74 1.62
N PRO A 186 9.45 9.93 0.90
CA PRO A 186 9.52 8.48 1.15
C PRO A 186 10.19 8.14 2.49
N ALA A 187 11.09 8.99 2.99
CA ALA A 187 11.74 8.77 4.29
C ALA A 187 10.75 8.94 5.46
N GLN A 188 9.73 9.78 5.31
CA GLN A 188 8.74 10.09 6.33
C GLN A 188 7.77 8.93 6.59
N VAL A 189 7.72 7.96 5.67
CA VAL A 189 7.03 6.68 5.87
C VAL A 189 7.81 5.76 6.83
N LEU A 190 9.12 5.98 6.99
CA LEU A 190 9.98 5.15 7.81
C LEU A 190 10.34 5.77 9.17
N THR A 191 10.27 7.10 9.28
CA THR A 191 10.72 7.82 10.48
C THR A 191 10.06 9.21 10.58
N ASP A 192 9.98 9.74 11.79
CA ASP A 192 9.55 11.11 12.10
C ASP A 192 10.72 12.10 12.23
N ALA A 193 11.95 11.65 11.95
CA ALA A 193 13.16 12.46 12.09
C ALA A 193 13.14 13.74 11.23
N ALA A 194 13.63 14.83 11.81
CA ALA A 194 13.77 16.11 11.12
C ALA A 194 14.84 16.06 10.00
N ALA A 195 14.76 16.98 9.04
CA ALA A 195 15.65 17.06 7.88
C ALA A 195 17.14 17.04 8.23
N ALA A 196 17.56 17.82 9.22
CA ALA A 196 18.94 17.88 9.67
C ALA A 196 19.44 16.53 10.22
N THR A 197 18.57 15.75 10.87
CA THR A 197 18.91 14.41 11.37
C THR A 197 18.97 13.39 10.22
N LEU A 198 18.17 13.57 9.17
CA LEU A 198 18.14 12.68 8.00
C LEU A 198 19.29 12.91 7.01
N GLU A 199 19.93 14.07 6.98
CA GLU A 199 20.92 14.39 5.95
C GLU A 199 22.12 13.42 5.91
N PRO A 200 22.72 12.98 7.03
CA PRO A 200 23.78 11.97 7.01
C PRO A 200 23.33 10.63 6.36
N ALA A 201 22.10 10.20 6.64
CA ALA A 201 21.51 9.02 6.05
C ALA A 201 21.25 9.19 4.54
N ARG A 202 20.73 10.35 4.13
CA ARG A 202 20.54 10.70 2.70
C ARG A 202 21.86 10.70 1.95
N GLN A 203 22.91 11.26 2.54
CA GLN A 203 24.24 11.26 1.92
C GLN A 203 24.79 9.84 1.75
N THR A 204 24.58 8.97 2.74
CA THR A 204 24.95 7.55 2.65
C THR A 204 24.20 6.86 1.51
N ALA A 205 22.88 7.05 1.42
CA ALA A 205 22.07 6.49 0.33
C ALA A 205 22.60 6.92 -1.05
N ARG A 206 22.95 8.22 -1.23
CA ARG A 206 23.52 8.75 -2.48
C ARG A 206 24.86 8.10 -2.82
N LEU A 207 25.75 7.97 -1.84
CA LEU A 207 27.08 7.37 -2.04
C LEU A 207 27.00 5.88 -2.40
N GLU A 208 26.02 5.17 -1.84
CA GLU A 208 25.76 3.75 -2.10
C GLU A 208 24.91 3.52 -3.36
N GLY A 209 24.47 4.59 -4.04
CA GLY A 209 23.65 4.51 -5.25
C GLY A 209 22.21 4.07 -5.00
N SER A 210 21.75 4.10 -3.75
CA SER A 210 20.35 3.82 -3.42
C SER A 210 19.48 5.03 -3.83
N PRO A 211 18.33 4.80 -4.49
CA PRO A 211 17.44 5.90 -4.89
C PRO A 211 16.88 6.64 -3.68
N HIS A 212 16.68 5.96 -2.54
CA HIS A 212 16.06 6.48 -1.34
C HIS A 212 16.74 5.94 -0.08
N VAL A 213 16.49 6.60 1.06
CA VAL A 213 16.89 6.10 2.38
C VAL A 213 16.00 4.92 2.76
N ASP A 214 16.60 3.79 3.13
CA ASP A 214 15.90 2.58 3.57
C ASP A 214 16.04 2.33 5.08
N ALA A 215 15.37 1.30 5.58
CA ALA A 215 15.38 0.95 7.01
C ALA A 215 16.77 0.58 7.53
N TRP A 216 17.64 -0.01 6.70
CA TRP A 216 19.00 -0.37 7.09
C TRP A 216 19.89 0.86 7.23
N ILE A 217 19.79 1.79 6.27
CA ILE A 217 20.50 3.06 6.32
C ILE A 217 20.07 3.84 7.56
N LEU A 218 18.77 3.96 7.86
CA LEU A 218 18.31 4.64 9.07
C LEU A 218 18.87 3.99 10.35
N ALA A 219 18.82 2.66 10.45
CA ALA A 219 19.37 1.94 11.59
C ALA A 219 20.88 2.17 11.76
N ARG A 220 21.67 2.21 10.67
CA ARG A 220 23.11 2.50 10.71
C ARG A 220 23.43 3.89 11.25
N HIS A 221 22.54 4.85 11.00
CA HIS A 221 22.65 6.22 11.51
C HIS A 221 22.00 6.41 12.88
N GLY A 222 21.49 5.35 13.51
CA GLY A 222 20.82 5.41 14.81
C GLY A 222 19.51 6.19 14.77
N ILE A 223 18.88 6.31 13.59
CA ILE A 223 17.63 7.04 13.41
C ILE A 223 16.47 6.08 13.71
N PRO A 224 15.55 6.43 14.63
CA PRO A 224 14.42 5.58 14.98
C PRO A 224 13.52 5.28 13.77
N LEU A 225 13.10 4.02 13.68
CA LEU A 225 12.12 3.57 12.69
C LEU A 225 10.74 3.50 13.34
N SER A 226 9.75 4.10 12.68
CA SER A 226 8.34 4.00 13.05
C SER A 226 7.47 4.19 11.81
N LEU A 227 6.54 3.28 11.60
CA LEU A 227 5.57 3.32 10.53
C LEU A 227 4.43 4.26 10.96
N PRO A 228 4.17 5.36 10.24
CA PRO A 228 3.10 6.26 10.61
C PRO A 228 1.73 5.70 10.22
N THR A 229 0.71 6.12 10.94
CA THR A 229 -0.66 6.13 10.40
C THR A 229 -0.79 7.12 9.24
N ILE A 230 -1.91 7.11 8.52
CA ILE A 230 -2.15 8.09 7.45
C ILE A 230 -2.22 9.50 8.02
N THR A 231 -2.88 9.66 9.16
CA THR A 231 -3.00 10.92 9.87
C THR A 231 -1.63 11.43 10.34
N GLU A 232 -0.83 10.56 10.96
CA GLU A 232 0.51 10.91 11.42
C GLU A 232 1.45 11.26 10.27
N PHE A 233 1.37 10.55 9.14
CA PHE A 233 2.19 10.85 7.97
C PHE A 233 1.95 12.28 7.47
N HIS A 234 0.69 12.72 7.42
CA HIS A 234 0.37 14.10 7.08
C HIS A 234 1.03 15.10 8.04
N THR A 235 0.99 14.84 9.34
CA THR A 235 1.67 15.67 10.33
C THR A 235 3.17 15.66 10.13
N ARG A 236 3.79 14.49 9.92
CA ARG A 236 5.23 14.34 9.66
C ARG A 236 5.67 15.17 8.46
N VAL A 237 4.96 15.08 7.34
CA VAL A 237 5.28 15.84 6.12
C VAL A 237 5.17 17.35 6.38
N ALA A 238 4.05 17.82 6.98
CA ALA A 238 3.88 19.23 7.25
C ALA A 238 4.96 19.80 8.20
N THR A 239 5.34 19.04 9.23
CA THR A 239 6.44 19.42 10.13
C THR A 239 7.79 19.40 9.40
N PHE A 240 8.02 18.41 8.54
CA PHE A 240 9.24 18.29 7.77
C PHE A 240 9.44 19.48 6.82
N ASP A 241 8.39 19.86 6.08
CA ASP A 241 8.41 20.97 5.14
C ASP A 241 8.62 22.31 5.86
N ALA A 242 7.93 22.53 6.99
CA ALA A 242 8.12 23.74 7.81
C ALA A 242 9.55 23.86 8.35
N HIS A 243 10.18 22.75 8.75
CA HIS A 243 11.57 22.73 9.19
C HIS A 243 12.54 23.03 8.03
N TRP A 244 12.22 22.57 6.82
CA TRP A 244 13.03 22.84 5.62
C TRP A 244 13.00 24.32 5.24
N GLU A 245 11.80 24.91 5.15
CA GLU A 245 11.63 26.33 4.84
C GLU A 245 12.34 27.24 5.85
N THR A 246 12.25 26.90 7.14
CA THR A 246 12.94 27.64 8.21
C THR A 246 14.45 27.57 8.05
N ALA A 247 15.00 26.39 7.72
CA ALA A 247 16.44 26.21 7.52
C ALA A 247 16.96 26.97 6.29
N GLU A 248 16.22 26.97 5.18
CA GLU A 248 16.58 27.74 3.99
C GLU A 248 16.58 29.25 4.26
N GLN A 249 15.56 29.77 4.96
CA GLN A 249 15.49 31.19 5.34
C GLN A 249 16.69 31.61 6.20
N PHE A 250 17.08 30.80 7.20
CA PHE A 250 18.26 31.09 8.01
C PHE A 250 19.57 31.05 7.20
N ASP A 251 19.70 30.15 6.25
CA ASP A 251 20.88 30.06 5.40
C ASP A 251 20.99 31.25 4.44
N ASP A 252 19.87 31.73 3.89
CA ASP A 252 19.83 32.90 3.02
C ASP A 252 20.11 34.20 3.80
N GLU A 253 19.53 34.39 4.99
CA GLU A 253 19.85 35.51 5.88
C GLU A 253 21.34 35.56 6.24
N ARG A 254 21.96 34.39 6.50
CA ARG A 254 23.40 34.30 6.76
C ARG A 254 24.25 34.64 5.54
N ARG A 255 23.84 34.25 4.34
CA ARG A 255 24.53 34.60 3.08
C ARG A 255 24.46 36.09 2.80
N GLU A 256 23.30 36.72 3.03
CA GLU A 256 23.13 38.17 2.87
C GLU A 256 23.97 38.97 3.87
N GLN A 257 24.02 38.54 5.14
CA GLN A 257 24.87 39.17 6.15
C GLN A 257 26.37 39.07 5.83
N HIS A 258 26.81 37.95 5.25
CA HIS A 258 28.20 37.76 4.82
C HIS A 258 28.56 38.47 3.50
N ALA A 259 27.58 38.78 2.65
CA ALA A 259 27.79 39.51 1.39
C ALA A 259 27.85 41.04 1.56
N THR A 260 27.51 41.56 2.75
CA THR A 260 27.44 43.00 3.04
C THR A 260 28.68 43.52 3.80
N ILE A 261 29.72 42.70 3.97
CA ILE A 261 31.03 43.04 4.58
C ILE A 261 32.10 43.05 3.49
#